data_AF-A0A9X3EKY0-F1
#
_entry.id   AF-A0A9X3EKY0-F1
#
_cell.length_a   1.000
_cell.length_b   1.000
_cell.length_c   1.000
_cell.angle_alpha   90.00
_cell.angle_beta   90.00
_cell.angle_gamma   90.00
#
_symmetry.space_group_name_H-M   'P 1'
#
loop_
_entity.id
_entity.type
_entity.pdbx_description
1 polymer ?
#
loop_
_entity_poly.entity_id
_entity_poly.type
_entity_poly.pdbx_seq_one_letter_code
_entity_poly.pdbx_strand_id
1 'polypeptide(L)'
;MWISPEFATVDLSFLSFLVQIGTIAAVVQVVEMAVDRYAPALYNALGVFLPLIAVNCAILGASLFMEQREYSLGEAAVFGIGSGIGWAMAIVALAALREKMRYSNVPEGLRGLGIAFILTGLMAIGFLAFSGIQL
;
A
#
# COMPACT_ATOMS: atom_id res chain seq x y z
N MET A 1 -9.50 -12.46 -27.44
CA MET A 1 -9.84 -13.55 -28.37
C MET A 1 -9.19 -14.81 -27.83
N TRP A 2 -9.97 -15.78 -27.36
CA TRP A 2 -9.46 -17.01 -26.75
C TRP A 2 -8.90 -17.95 -27.83
N ILE A 3 -7.84 -18.70 -27.49
CA ILE A 3 -7.08 -19.56 -28.42
C ILE A 3 -7.85 -20.85 -28.81
N SER A 4 -8.85 -21.28 -28.02
CA SER A 4 -9.78 -22.34 -28.41
C SER A 4 -11.16 -22.15 -27.76
N PRO A 5 -12.24 -22.73 -28.34
CA PRO A 5 -13.61 -22.60 -27.84
C PRO A 5 -13.84 -23.29 -26.48
N GLU A 6 -12.97 -24.24 -26.09
CA GLU A 6 -13.08 -24.99 -24.84
C GLU A 6 -12.67 -24.16 -23.60
N PHE A 7 -11.84 -23.13 -23.77
CA PHE A 7 -11.46 -22.24 -22.68
C PHE A 7 -12.51 -21.17 -22.34
N ALA A 8 -13.58 -21.05 -23.13
CA ALA A 8 -14.63 -20.08 -22.90
C ALA A 8 -15.50 -20.39 -21.67
N THR A 9 -15.49 -21.63 -21.18
CA THR A 9 -16.28 -22.10 -20.03
C THR A 9 -15.47 -22.23 -18.74
N VAL A 10 -14.16 -21.94 -18.77
CA VAL A 10 -13.27 -22.02 -17.62
C VAL A 10 -13.27 -20.68 -16.89
N ASP A 11 -13.73 -20.67 -15.65
CA ASP A 11 -13.67 -19.47 -14.80
C ASP A 11 -12.23 -19.21 -14.35
N LEU A 12 -11.60 -18.18 -14.93
CA LEU A 12 -10.23 -17.77 -14.65
C LEU A 12 -10.15 -16.65 -13.60
N SER A 13 -11.25 -16.33 -12.93
CA SER A 13 -11.28 -15.27 -11.90
C SER A 13 -10.28 -15.51 -10.76
N PHE A 14 -9.99 -16.77 -10.42
CA PHE A 14 -8.96 -17.11 -9.42
C PHE A 14 -7.54 -16.72 -9.87
N LEU A 15 -7.30 -16.69 -11.19
CA LEU A 15 -6.00 -16.39 -11.76
C LEU A 15 -5.73 -14.88 -11.73
N SER A 16 -6.77 -14.03 -11.71
CA SER A 16 -6.64 -12.57 -11.63
C SER A 16 -5.81 -12.15 -10.41
N PHE A 17 -6.15 -12.67 -9.21
CA PHE A 17 -5.39 -12.40 -7.98
C PHE A 17 -3.91 -12.80 -8.08
N LEU A 18 -3.62 -13.97 -8.66
CA LEU A 18 -2.24 -14.45 -8.83
C LEU A 18 -1.46 -13.58 -9.80
N VAL A 19 -2.09 -13.16 -10.91
CA VAL A 19 -1.48 -12.26 -11.90
C VAL A 19 -1.22 -10.88 -11.30
N GLN A 20 -2.14 -10.36 -10.47
CA GLN A 20 -1.97 -9.08 -9.79
C GLN A 20 -0.78 -9.10 -8.82
N ILE A 21 -0.72 -10.10 -7.94
CA ILE A 21 0.38 -10.27 -6.98
C ILE A 21 1.72 -10.48 -7.72
N GLY A 22 1.72 -11.32 -8.77
CA GLY A 22 2.91 -11.55 -9.58
C GLY A 22 3.42 -10.29 -10.28
N THR A 23 2.52 -9.46 -10.79
CA THR A 23 2.87 -8.17 -11.42
C THR A 23 3.46 -7.20 -10.39
N ILE A 24 2.85 -7.10 -9.20
CA ILE A 24 3.36 -6.26 -8.12
C ILE A 24 4.74 -6.75 -7.66
N ALA A 25 4.91 -8.06 -7.46
CA ALA A 25 6.19 -8.65 -7.04
C ALA A 25 7.31 -8.37 -8.06
N ALA A 26 7.04 -8.47 -9.36
CA ALA A 26 8.01 -8.15 -10.40
C ALA A 26 8.43 -6.68 -10.37
N VAL A 27 7.49 -5.75 -10.15
CA VAL A 27 7.80 -4.31 -10.04
C VAL A 27 8.56 -4.00 -8.75
N VAL A 28 8.15 -4.57 -7.62
CA VAL A 28 8.85 -4.40 -6.32
C VAL A 28 10.29 -4.92 -6.40
N GLN A 29 10.52 -6.02 -7.14
CA GLN A 29 11.86 -6.54 -7.36
C GLN A 29 12.77 -5.53 -8.09
N VAL A 30 12.24 -4.85 -9.12
CA VAL A 30 12.99 -3.79 -9.82
C VAL A 30 13.29 -2.63 -8.87
N VAL A 31 12.33 -2.27 -8.00
CA VAL A 31 12.54 -1.23 -6.98
C VAL A 31 13.62 -1.64 -5.98
N GLU A 32 13.66 -2.91 -5.55
CA GLU A 32 14.70 -3.41 -4.66
C GLU A 32 16.10 -3.23 -5.25
N MET A 33 16.28 -3.64 -6.52
CA MET A 33 17.56 -3.46 -7.22
C MET A 33 17.92 -1.99 -7.41
N ALA A 34 16.93 -1.11 -7.60
CA ALA A 34 17.16 0.33 -7.71
C ALA A 34 17.56 0.95 -6.35
N VAL A 35 16.92 0.57 -5.26
CA VAL A 35 17.19 1.11 -3.91
C VAL A 35 18.58 0.69 -3.41
N ASP A 36 18.98 -0.57 -3.65
CA ASP A 36 20.34 -1.05 -3.32
C ASP A 36 21.41 -0.19 -4.01
N ARG A 37 21.19 0.20 -5.28
CA ARG A 37 22.14 1.01 -6.04
C ARG A 37 22.16 2.50 -5.65
N TYR A 38 21.00 3.13 -5.46
CA TYR A 38 20.93 4.60 -5.28
C TYR A 38 20.86 5.04 -3.81
N ALA A 39 20.35 4.20 -2.90
CA ALA A 39 20.09 4.57 -1.52
C ALA A 39 20.43 3.43 -0.53
N PRO A 40 21.73 3.10 -0.36
CA PRO A 40 22.17 2.01 0.50
C PRO A 40 21.81 2.23 1.99
N ALA A 41 21.68 3.49 2.44
CA ALA A 41 21.19 3.79 3.78
C ALA A 41 19.75 3.34 4.01
N LEU A 42 18.88 3.50 2.99
CA LEU A 42 17.47 3.07 3.07
C LEU A 42 17.36 1.55 2.97
N TYR A 43 18.16 0.91 2.10
CA TYR A 43 18.22 -0.55 2.01
C TYR A 43 18.58 -1.20 3.35
N ASN A 44 19.58 -0.65 4.06
CA ASN A 44 19.98 -1.15 5.38
C ASN A 44 18.92 -0.90 6.47
N ALA A 45 18.17 0.20 6.39
CA ALA A 45 17.13 0.54 7.37
C ALA A 45 15.83 -0.25 7.15
N LEU A 46 15.51 -0.53 5.88
CA LEU A 46 14.22 -1.08 5.47
C LEU A 46 14.32 -2.60 5.20
N GLY A 47 15.49 -3.13 4.83
CA GLY A 47 15.85 -4.55 4.84
C GLY A 47 14.76 -5.50 4.36
N VAL A 48 14.34 -6.42 5.23
CA VAL A 48 13.30 -7.44 4.99
C VAL A 48 11.94 -6.83 4.61
N PHE A 49 11.69 -5.55 4.90
CA PHE A 49 10.42 -4.91 4.54
C PHE A 49 10.29 -4.63 3.04
N LEU A 50 11.39 -4.59 2.26
CA LEU A 50 11.32 -4.34 0.80
C LEU A 50 10.52 -5.44 0.07
N PRO A 51 10.84 -6.74 0.23
CA PRO A 51 10.03 -7.81 -0.35
C PRO A 51 8.58 -7.83 0.17
N LEU A 52 8.35 -7.43 1.43
CA LEU A 52 7.01 -7.37 2.02
C LEU A 52 6.11 -6.29 1.39
N ILE A 53 6.67 -5.32 0.64
CA ILE A 53 5.88 -4.35 -0.12
C ILE A 53 4.99 -5.06 -1.15
N ALA A 54 5.44 -6.18 -1.71
CA ALA A 54 4.69 -6.92 -2.73
C ALA A 54 3.32 -7.42 -2.24
N VAL A 55 3.18 -7.65 -0.94
CA VAL A 55 1.95 -8.12 -0.29
C VAL A 55 1.26 -7.02 0.52
N ASN A 56 1.60 -5.75 0.28
CA ASN A 56 0.98 -4.63 0.96
C ASN A 56 -0.53 -4.56 0.67
N CYS A 57 -1.33 -4.46 1.73
CA CYS A 57 -2.80 -4.45 1.63
C CYS A 57 -3.36 -3.24 0.87
N ALA A 58 -2.70 -2.08 0.94
CA ALA A 58 -3.15 -0.89 0.22
C ALA A 58 -2.88 -1.02 -1.29
N ILE A 59 -1.73 -1.59 -1.68
CA ILE A 59 -1.37 -1.78 -3.09
C ILE A 59 -2.29 -2.82 -3.74
N LEU A 60 -2.46 -3.98 -3.08
CA LEU A 60 -3.38 -5.02 -3.56
C LEU A 60 -4.83 -4.50 -3.61
N GLY A 61 -5.27 -3.79 -2.58
CA GLY A 61 -6.61 -3.19 -2.54
C GLY A 61 -6.84 -2.18 -3.66
N ALA A 62 -5.85 -1.32 -3.96
CA ALA A 62 -5.95 -0.37 -5.06
C ALA A 62 -6.08 -1.07 -6.43
N SER A 63 -5.30 -2.13 -6.67
CA SER A 63 -5.43 -2.91 -7.91
C SER A 63 -6.80 -3.59 -8.05
N LEU A 64 -7.34 -4.12 -6.95
CA LEU A 64 -8.66 -4.77 -6.96
C LEU A 64 -9.79 -3.75 -7.16
N PHE A 65 -9.70 -2.56 -6.56
CA PHE A 65 -10.69 -1.51 -6.78
C PHE A 65 -10.66 -0.96 -8.21
N MET A 66 -9.49 -0.98 -8.85
CA MET A 66 -9.38 -0.58 -10.25
C MET A 66 -10.09 -1.58 -11.19
N GLU A 67 -9.96 -2.88 -10.92
CA GLU A 67 -10.66 -3.93 -11.67
C GLU A 67 -12.17 -3.88 -11.42
N GLN A 68 -12.60 -3.80 -10.16
CA GLN A 68 -14.04 -3.76 -9.80
C GLN A 68 -14.78 -2.52 -10.31
N ARG A 69 -14.08 -1.41 -10.50
CA ARG A 69 -14.66 -0.16 -11.02
C ARG A 69 -14.50 0.02 -12.52
N GLU A 70 -13.91 -0.95 -13.21
CA GLU A 70 -13.68 -0.95 -14.67
C GLU A 70 -13.06 0.35 -15.20
N TYR A 71 -12.04 0.88 -14.51
CA TYR A 71 -11.40 2.14 -14.93
C TYR A 71 -10.69 2.01 -16.28
N SER A 72 -10.81 3.05 -17.11
CA SER A 72 -9.99 3.18 -18.31
C SER A 72 -8.51 3.43 -17.95
N LEU A 73 -7.58 3.22 -18.89
CA LEU A 73 -6.14 3.40 -18.63
C LEU A 73 -5.77 4.78 -18.07
N GLY A 74 -6.46 5.84 -18.52
CA GLY A 74 -6.23 7.20 -18.03
C GLY A 74 -6.70 7.39 -16.59
N GLU A 75 -7.91 6.91 -16.27
CA GLU A 75 -8.48 6.98 -14.92
C GLU A 75 -7.71 6.10 -13.94
N ALA A 76 -7.28 4.92 -14.38
CA ALA A 76 -6.43 4.01 -13.63
C ALA A 76 -5.09 4.63 -13.22
N ALA A 77 -4.43 5.34 -14.13
CA ALA A 77 -3.17 6.02 -13.83
C ALA A 77 -3.35 7.13 -12.78
N VAL A 78 -4.41 7.94 -12.91
CA VAL A 78 -4.74 9.00 -11.95
C VAL A 78 -5.13 8.40 -10.59
N PHE A 79 -5.92 7.32 -10.58
CA PHE A 79 -6.31 6.61 -9.36
C PHE A 79 -5.11 5.98 -8.65
N GLY A 80 -4.19 5.36 -9.39
CA GLY A 80 -2.95 4.79 -8.85
C GLY A 80 -2.05 5.86 -8.22
N ILE A 81 -1.84 6.98 -8.93
CA ILE A 81 -1.03 8.10 -8.40
C ILE A 81 -1.72 8.73 -7.18
N GLY A 82 -3.04 8.98 -7.25
CA GLY A 82 -3.80 9.58 -6.17
C GLY A 82 -3.80 8.72 -4.89
N SER A 83 -4.04 7.42 -5.04
CA SER A 83 -3.99 6.47 -3.91
C SER A 83 -2.58 6.33 -3.33
N GLY A 84 -1.54 6.32 -4.18
CA GLY A 84 -0.14 6.32 -3.73
C GLY A 84 0.25 7.58 -2.94
N ILE A 85 -0.16 8.76 -3.40
CA ILE A 85 0.08 10.03 -2.69
C ILE A 85 -0.70 10.04 -1.36
N GLY A 86 -1.94 9.58 -1.34
CA GLY A 86 -2.73 9.44 -0.11
C GLY A 86 -2.05 8.54 0.93
N TRP A 87 -1.52 7.39 0.50
CA TRP A 87 -0.79 6.49 1.38
C TRP A 87 0.52 7.12 1.89
N ALA A 88 1.27 7.81 1.02
CA ALA A 88 2.48 8.52 1.42
C ALA A 88 2.19 9.60 2.49
N MET A 89 1.13 10.39 2.32
CA MET A 89 0.71 11.38 3.31
C MET A 89 0.35 10.75 4.66
N ALA A 90 -0.34 9.62 4.66
CA ALA A 90 -0.68 8.91 5.89
C ALA A 90 0.57 8.41 6.64
N ILE A 91 1.57 7.86 5.93
CA ILE A 91 2.82 7.41 6.53
C ILE A 91 3.65 8.58 7.07
N VAL A 92 3.74 9.69 6.33
CA VAL A 92 4.45 10.90 6.80
C VAL A 92 3.77 11.49 8.04
N ALA A 93 2.45 11.56 8.07
CA ALA A 93 1.70 12.00 9.24
C ALA A 93 1.96 11.10 10.46
N LEU A 94 1.93 9.77 10.27
CA LEU A 94 2.23 8.82 11.33
C LEU A 94 3.68 8.97 11.84
N ALA A 95 4.64 9.18 10.94
CA ALA A 95 6.03 9.42 11.31
C ALA A 95 6.19 10.71 12.13
N ALA A 96 5.54 11.80 11.71
CA ALA A 96 5.55 13.07 12.44
C ALA A 96 4.92 12.95 13.84
N LEU A 97 3.79 12.24 13.96
CA LEU A 97 3.17 11.96 15.25
C LEU A 97 4.06 11.10 16.15
N ARG A 98 4.73 10.07 15.60
CA ARG A 98 5.65 9.22 16.36
C ARG A 98 6.87 10.00 16.87
N GLU A 99 7.43 10.89 16.07
CA GLU A 99 8.56 11.73 16.49
C GLU A 99 8.12 12.66 17.63
N LYS A 100 6.95 13.30 17.54
CA LYS A 100 6.40 14.15 18.61
C LYS A 100 6.17 13.39 19.92
N MET A 101 5.69 12.15 19.83
CA MET A 101 5.42 11.31 21.00
C MET A 101 6.70 10.82 21.70
N ARG A 102 7.84 10.78 21.01
CA ARG A 102 9.15 10.47 21.60
C ARG A 102 9.59 11.52 22.64
N TYR A 103 9.20 12.78 22.45
CA TYR A 103 9.46 13.86 23.41
C TYR A 103 8.38 13.97 24.50
N SER A 104 7.33 13.14 24.44
CA SER A 104 6.22 13.15 25.39
C SER A 104 6.37 12.06 26.44
N ASN A 105 5.80 12.28 27.63
CA ASN A 105 5.95 11.35 28.75
C ASN A 105 5.01 10.14 28.61
N VAL A 106 5.40 9.18 27.77
CA VAL A 106 4.63 7.94 27.52
C VAL A 106 4.85 6.94 28.66
N PRO A 107 3.78 6.32 29.21
CA PRO A 107 3.89 5.26 30.24
C PRO A 107 4.77 4.11 29.76
N GLU A 108 5.64 3.59 30.63
CA GLU A 108 6.70 2.66 30.25
C GLU A 108 6.20 1.39 29.55
N GLY A 109 5.05 0.84 29.97
CA GLY A 109 4.44 -0.35 29.37
C GLY A 109 3.83 -0.14 27.97
N LEU A 110 3.63 1.09 27.52
CA LEU A 110 3.01 1.42 26.22
C LEU A 110 4.02 1.96 25.20
N ARG A 111 5.30 2.08 25.57
CA ARG A 111 6.34 2.61 24.68
C ARG A 111 6.57 1.67 23.48
N GLY A 112 6.76 2.27 22.31
CA GLY A 112 7.00 1.53 21.07
C GLY A 112 5.72 1.15 20.35
N LEU A 113 5.41 -0.15 20.29
CA LEU A 113 4.35 -0.69 19.43
C LEU A 113 2.93 -0.33 19.92
N GLY A 114 2.71 -0.37 21.25
CA GLY A 114 1.40 -0.11 21.85
C GLY A 114 0.88 1.31 21.54
N ILE A 115 1.73 2.32 21.73
CA ILE A 115 1.35 3.70 21.39
C ILE A 115 1.21 3.91 19.89
N ALA A 116 1.98 3.22 19.05
CA ALA A 116 1.84 3.31 17.61
C ALA A 116 0.45 2.86 17.15
N PHE A 117 -0.10 1.77 17.73
CA PHE A 117 -1.46 1.32 17.43
C PHE A 117 -2.53 2.32 17.86
N ILE A 118 -2.40 2.91 19.05
CA ILE A 118 -3.32 3.95 19.54
C ILE A 118 -3.28 5.17 18.62
N LEU A 119 -2.09 5.62 18.22
CA LEU A 119 -1.91 6.74 17.31
C LEU A 119 -2.54 6.47 15.95
N THR A 120 -2.34 5.27 15.39
CA THR A 120 -3.01 4.89 14.12
C THR A 120 -4.53 4.88 14.26
N GLY A 121 -5.07 4.43 15.40
CA GLY A 121 -6.52 4.47 15.67
C GLY A 121 -7.07 5.90 15.75
N LEU A 122 -6.39 6.78 16.47
CA LEU A 122 -6.74 8.21 16.56
C LEU A 122 -6.63 8.91 15.19
N MET A 123 -5.60 8.57 14.42
CA MET A 123 -5.42 9.08 13.05
C MET A 123 -6.56 8.61 12.13
N ALA A 124 -7.01 7.36 12.27
CA ALA A 124 -8.15 6.84 11.51
C ALA A 124 -9.44 7.62 11.83
N ILE A 125 -9.69 7.97 13.11
CA ILE A 125 -10.82 8.82 13.51
C ILE A 125 -10.71 10.21 12.85
N GLY A 126 -9.51 10.78 12.75
CA GLY A 126 -9.28 12.03 12.02
C GLY A 126 -9.62 11.90 10.53
N PHE A 127 -9.24 10.80 9.89
CA PHE A 127 -9.57 10.56 8.48
C PHE A 127 -11.05 10.28 8.24
N LEU A 128 -11.80 9.77 9.22
CA LEU A 128 -13.26 9.62 9.11
C LEU A 128 -13.97 10.95 8.89
N ALA A 129 -13.38 12.09 9.28
CA ALA A 129 -13.95 13.42 8.98
C ALA A 129 -14.10 13.67 7.47
N PHE A 130 -13.29 13.04 6.63
CA PHE A 130 -13.36 13.15 5.17
C PHE A 130 -14.34 12.16 4.53
N SER A 131 -14.89 11.20 5.28
CA SER A 131 -15.79 10.16 4.74
C SER A 131 -17.12 10.70 4.19
N GLY A 132 -17.53 11.91 4.59
CA GLY A 132 -18.75 12.57 4.11
C GLY A 132 -18.59 13.35 2.80
N ILE A 133 -17.37 13.45 2.26
CA ILE A 133 -17.13 14.16 1.00
C ILE A 133 -17.43 13.20 -0.16
N GLN A 134 -18.58 13.39 -0.80
CA GLN A 134 -18.93 12.70 -2.05
C GLN A 134 -18.56 13.59 -3.24
N LEU A 135 -17.75 13.06 -4.16
CA LEU A 135 -17.52 13.62 -5.50
C LEU A 135 -18.36 12.86 -6.52
#